data_AF-A0A915NPL1-F1
#
_entry.id   AF-A0A915NPL1-F1
#
_cell.length_a   1.000
_cell.length_b   1.000
_cell.length_c   1.000
_cell.angle_alpha   90.00
_cell.angle_beta   90.00
_cell.angle_gamma   90.00
#
_symmetry.space_group_name_H-M   'P 1'
#
loop_
_entity.id
_entity.type
_entity.pdbx_description
1 polymer ?
#
loop_
_entity_poly.entity_id
_entity_poly.type
_entity_poly.pdbx_seq_one_letter_code
_entity_poly.pdbx_strand_id
1 'polypeptide(L)'
;MPGANDPTQCLIPQQPIPRYVFTGADEKKYSNFQTVTNPYRFSLGGLQFVGTSGQNLNDLARLTSPSSELEKMERTLNMSNLFPTVPDTLSGFPFSTRDPLILEQLPHVYFCGNQQKFEQKLIEYDDGKRCLIFTIPRFCETSEVALLNLRTLKTKCKTSDGGVVNVRVSHIIKSSVLSRMAKCLKAVMRGEELTVNVKTNIFSKVVEWMGELYKPDSRIKTNESTQNGKPYTFTKFETDFFKV
;
A
#
# COMPACT_ATOMS: atom_id res chain seq x y z
N MET A 1 -3.71 -4.16 4.14
CA MET A 1 -2.52 -3.80 4.94
C MET A 1 -2.99 -2.83 6.03
N PRO A 2 -2.70 -3.06 7.32
CA PRO A 2 -3.12 -2.18 8.40
C PRO A 2 -2.32 -0.88 8.47
N GLY A 3 -2.96 0.20 8.90
CA GLY A 3 -2.34 1.47 9.29
C GLY A 3 -2.35 1.70 10.81
N ALA A 4 -1.96 2.91 11.22
CA ALA A 4 -1.78 3.27 12.63
C ALA A 4 -3.09 3.31 13.45
N ASN A 5 -4.22 3.50 12.78
CA ASN A 5 -5.54 3.64 13.42
C ASN A 5 -6.46 2.43 13.15
N ASP A 6 -5.92 1.35 12.59
CA ASP A 6 -6.71 0.16 12.26
C ASP A 6 -6.84 -0.78 13.46
N PRO A 7 -7.87 -1.65 13.49
CA PRO A 7 -8.12 -2.59 14.60
C PRO A 7 -7.14 -3.77 14.58
N THR A 8 -5.85 -3.48 14.82
CA THR A 8 -4.76 -4.44 15.00
C THR A 8 -3.75 -3.87 16.01
N GLN A 9 -2.70 -4.62 16.30
CA GLN A 9 -1.60 -4.17 17.14
C GLN A 9 -0.90 -2.94 16.53
N CYS A 10 -0.50 -1.99 17.38
CA CYS A 10 0.22 -0.77 16.98
C CYS A 10 1.74 -0.97 16.87
N LEU A 11 2.28 -2.07 17.42
CA LEU A 11 3.71 -2.40 17.31
C LEU A 11 4.10 -2.70 15.85
N ILE A 12 5.32 -2.32 15.47
CA ILE A 12 5.91 -2.64 14.18
C ILE A 12 6.77 -3.92 14.29
N PRO A 13 6.68 -4.86 13.32
CA PRO A 13 5.66 -4.97 12.27
C PRO A 13 4.25 -5.14 12.85
N GLN A 14 3.23 -4.60 12.18
CA GLN A 14 1.83 -4.79 12.54
C GLN A 14 1.30 -6.11 11.97
N GLN A 15 0.56 -6.85 12.80
CA GLN A 15 -0.16 -8.06 12.39
C GLN A 15 -1.31 -7.74 11.42
N PRO A 16 -1.68 -8.67 10.53
CA PRO A 16 -2.84 -8.49 9.65
C PRO A 16 -4.11 -8.22 10.45
N ILE A 17 -5.01 -7.39 9.90
CA ILE A 17 -6.33 -7.19 10.50
C ILE A 17 -7.06 -8.54 10.49
N PRO A 18 -7.65 -9.00 11.61
CA PRO A 18 -8.36 -10.26 11.65
C PRO A 18 -9.51 -10.30 10.64
N ARG A 19 -9.63 -11.40 9.88
CA ARG A 19 -10.62 -11.54 8.80
C ARG A 19 -12.07 -11.33 9.26
N TYR A 20 -12.42 -11.71 10.49
CA TYR A 20 -13.77 -11.54 11.01
C TYR A 20 -14.22 -10.07 11.10
N VAL A 21 -13.30 -9.10 11.09
CA VAL A 21 -13.62 -7.66 10.99
C VAL A 21 -14.31 -7.35 9.65
N PHE A 22 -14.05 -8.15 8.61
CA PHE A 22 -14.60 -7.99 7.25
C PHE A 22 -15.77 -8.95 7.01
N THR A 23 -16.87 -8.76 7.74
CA THR A 23 -18.07 -9.63 7.68
C THR A 23 -18.70 -9.74 6.28
N GLY A 24 -18.49 -8.76 5.40
CA GLY A 24 -18.93 -8.79 4.00
C GLY A 24 -17.98 -9.51 3.02
N ALA A 25 -16.76 -9.83 3.45
CA ALA A 25 -15.73 -10.50 2.64
C ALA A 25 -15.71 -12.01 2.93
N ASP A 26 -16.86 -12.67 2.74
CA ASP A 26 -17.01 -14.12 2.90
C ASP A 26 -16.01 -14.86 1.99
N GLU A 27 -15.19 -15.73 2.59
CA GLU A 27 -14.17 -16.53 1.90
C GLU A 27 -14.76 -17.38 0.76
N LYS A 28 -16.01 -17.84 0.89
CA LYS A 28 -16.70 -18.58 -0.16
C LYS A 28 -17.04 -17.71 -1.38
N LYS A 29 -17.19 -16.41 -1.19
CA LYS A 29 -17.55 -15.43 -2.24
C LYS A 29 -16.34 -14.70 -2.80
N TYR A 30 -15.33 -14.46 -1.98
CA TYR A 30 -14.15 -13.64 -2.30
C TYR A 30 -12.85 -14.36 -1.94
N SER A 31 -12.57 -15.45 -2.65
CA SER A 31 -11.35 -16.25 -2.45
C SER A 31 -10.04 -15.48 -2.72
N ASN A 32 -10.13 -14.33 -3.40
CA ASN A 32 -9.02 -13.43 -3.67
C ASN A 32 -8.79 -12.38 -2.57
N PHE A 33 -9.60 -12.35 -1.50
CA PHE A 33 -9.43 -11.40 -0.41
C PHE A 33 -8.37 -11.86 0.61
N GLN A 34 -7.40 -10.99 0.90
CA GLN A 34 -6.31 -11.28 1.81
C GLN A 34 -6.00 -10.11 2.73
N THR A 35 -5.85 -10.43 4.01
CA THR A 35 -5.34 -9.53 5.05
C THR A 35 -3.85 -9.78 5.19
N VAL A 36 -3.05 -8.72 5.17
CA VAL A 36 -1.57 -8.77 5.18
C VAL A 36 -0.98 -7.90 6.27
N THR A 37 0.29 -8.09 6.61
CA THR A 37 1.05 -7.31 7.61
C THR A 37 1.35 -5.89 7.13
N ASN A 38 1.83 -5.02 8.03
CA ASN A 38 2.53 -3.78 7.68
C ASN A 38 3.87 -3.73 8.42
N PRO A 39 5.03 -3.61 7.75
CA PRO A 39 5.24 -3.63 6.29
C PRO A 39 4.76 -4.91 5.58
N TYR A 40 4.67 -4.86 4.25
CA TYR A 40 4.27 -5.99 3.40
C TYR A 40 5.27 -6.22 2.27
N ARG A 41 5.64 -7.49 2.04
CA ARG A 41 6.52 -7.95 0.96
C ARG A 41 5.77 -8.93 0.07
N PHE A 42 5.89 -8.78 -1.24
CA PHE A 42 5.26 -9.71 -2.19
C PHE A 42 5.94 -9.68 -3.56
N SER A 43 5.74 -10.77 -4.32
CA SER A 43 6.12 -10.81 -5.72
C SER A 43 4.89 -10.78 -6.64
N LEU A 44 4.95 -9.96 -7.68
CA LEU A 44 3.92 -9.84 -8.70
C LEU A 44 4.55 -9.60 -10.07
N GLY A 45 4.23 -10.43 -11.05
CA GLY A 45 4.77 -10.31 -12.42
C GLY A 45 6.29 -10.39 -12.51
N GLY A 46 6.94 -11.17 -11.62
CA GLY A 46 8.40 -11.30 -11.55
C GLY A 46 9.11 -10.15 -10.83
N LEU A 47 8.38 -9.11 -10.41
CA LEU A 47 8.92 -7.99 -9.64
C LEU A 47 8.75 -8.25 -8.13
N GLN A 48 9.68 -7.73 -7.34
CA GLN A 48 9.65 -7.76 -5.87
C GLN A 48 9.18 -6.41 -5.34
N PHE A 49 8.16 -6.43 -4.51
CA PHE A 49 7.54 -5.26 -3.91
C PHE A 49 7.75 -5.24 -2.40
N VAL A 50 7.96 -4.03 -1.89
CA VAL A 50 7.88 -3.72 -0.46
C VAL A 50 6.95 -2.52 -0.28
N GLY A 51 6.06 -2.60 0.70
CA GLY A 51 5.11 -1.53 1.01
C GLY A 51 5.02 -1.23 2.50
N THR A 52 4.84 0.04 2.85
CA THR A 52 4.48 0.46 4.22
C THR A 52 3.20 1.31 4.21
N SER A 53 2.51 1.39 5.35
CA SER A 53 1.33 2.24 5.52
C SER A 53 1.65 3.70 5.89
N GLY A 54 2.91 4.13 5.81
CA GLY A 54 3.30 5.53 5.99
C GLY A 54 3.88 5.91 7.35
N GLN A 55 3.75 5.06 8.38
CA GLN A 55 4.23 5.41 9.73
C GLN A 55 5.74 5.66 9.76
N ASN A 56 6.54 4.92 9.00
CA ASN A 56 7.99 5.08 8.95
C ASN A 56 8.41 6.48 8.47
N LEU A 57 7.86 6.97 7.37
CA LEU A 57 8.22 8.31 6.87
C LEU A 57 7.65 9.42 7.74
N ASN A 58 6.41 9.25 8.23
CA ASN A 58 5.78 10.21 9.13
C ASN A 58 6.56 10.36 10.44
N ASP A 59 7.13 9.26 10.96
CA ASP A 59 8.00 9.32 12.13
C ASP A 59 9.34 9.99 11.81
N LEU A 60 10.00 9.54 10.74
CA LEU A 60 11.28 10.11 10.32
C LEU A 60 11.20 11.64 10.12
N ALA A 61 10.09 12.13 9.59
CA ALA A 61 9.80 13.55 9.41
C ALA A 61 9.84 14.36 10.71
N ARG A 62 9.57 13.75 11.87
CA ARG A 62 9.62 14.40 13.20
C ARG A 62 11.05 14.56 13.70
N LEU A 63 11.98 13.74 13.21
CA LEU A 63 13.34 13.61 13.74
C LEU A 63 14.41 14.21 12.81
N THR A 64 14.09 14.41 11.54
CA THR A 64 15.03 14.93 10.55
C THR A 64 14.66 16.33 10.11
N SER A 65 15.63 17.08 9.58
CA SER A 65 15.37 18.34 8.89
C SER A 65 14.31 18.18 7.80
N PRO A 66 13.55 19.25 7.48
CA PRO A 66 12.56 19.22 6.41
C PRO A 66 13.16 18.67 5.11
N SER A 67 12.57 17.58 4.64
CA SER A 67 12.99 16.82 3.44
C SER A 67 11.75 16.29 2.73
N SER A 68 11.86 16.04 1.44
CA SER A 68 10.77 15.46 0.65
C SER A 68 10.46 14.03 1.10
N GLU A 69 9.24 13.54 0.85
CA GLU A 69 8.90 12.15 1.21
C GLU A 69 9.75 11.14 0.42
N LEU A 70 10.13 11.48 -0.83
CA LEU A 70 11.04 10.67 -1.64
C LEU A 70 12.46 10.60 -1.04
N GLU A 71 13.00 11.71 -0.53
CA GLU A 71 14.30 11.72 0.16
C GLU A 71 14.28 10.83 1.41
N LYS A 72 13.18 10.87 2.17
CA LYS A 72 12.99 9.98 3.33
C LYS A 72 12.95 8.51 2.91
N MET A 73 12.23 8.18 1.83
CA MET A 73 12.20 6.81 1.28
C MET A 73 13.60 6.36 0.84
N GLU A 74 14.32 7.21 0.10
CA GLU A 74 15.68 6.94 -0.34
C GLU A 74 16.63 6.74 0.85
N ARG A 75 16.47 7.53 1.92
CA ARG A 75 17.23 7.33 3.17
C ARG A 75 16.93 5.98 3.81
N THR A 76 15.66 5.55 3.89
CA THR A 76 15.32 4.21 4.43
C THR A 76 15.90 3.07 3.58
N LEU A 77 15.96 3.23 2.24
CA LEU A 77 16.63 2.28 1.36
C LEU A 77 18.14 2.25 1.57
N ASN A 78 18.79 3.41 1.67
CA ASN A 78 20.23 3.51 1.91
C ASN A 78 20.63 2.93 3.27
N MET A 79 19.77 3.08 4.28
CA MET A 79 19.94 2.43 5.59
C MET A 79 19.63 0.93 5.55
N SER A 80 19.09 0.41 4.45
CA SER A 80 18.58 -0.96 4.33
C SER A 80 17.62 -1.33 5.48
N ASN A 81 16.86 -0.37 6.00
CA ASN A 81 15.90 -0.57 7.08
C ASN A 81 14.64 0.26 6.82
N LEU A 82 13.49 -0.42 6.76
CA LEU A 82 12.20 0.21 6.46
C LEU A 82 11.71 1.14 7.57
N PHE A 83 12.09 0.87 8.82
CA PHE A 83 11.64 1.56 10.02
C PHE A 83 12.85 1.84 10.93
N PRO A 84 13.76 2.73 10.53
CA PRO A 84 15.01 2.97 11.25
C PRO A 84 14.81 3.60 12.65
N THR A 85 13.60 4.06 12.95
CA THR A 85 13.22 4.71 14.21
C THR A 85 12.54 3.76 15.20
N VAL A 86 12.40 2.47 14.83
CA VAL A 86 11.91 1.42 15.71
C VAL A 86 13.11 0.79 16.44
N PRO A 87 13.07 0.59 17.77
CA PRO A 87 11.92 0.79 18.67
C PRO A 87 11.83 2.17 19.34
N ASP A 88 12.77 3.08 19.08
CA ASP A 88 12.99 4.28 19.90
C ASP A 88 11.81 5.27 19.91
N THR A 89 11.23 5.59 18.73
CA THR A 89 10.12 6.57 18.61
C THR A 89 8.85 5.96 18.04
N LEU A 90 8.96 4.82 17.36
CA LEU A 90 7.85 3.93 17.03
C LEU A 90 8.02 2.62 17.76
N SER A 91 6.98 2.19 18.48
CA SER A 91 7.04 0.94 19.24
C SER A 91 7.21 -0.27 18.32
N GLY A 92 8.22 -1.08 18.61
CA GLY A 92 8.53 -2.32 17.87
C GLY A 92 8.23 -3.57 18.68
N PHE A 93 8.03 -4.69 17.99
CA PHE A 93 8.07 -6.00 18.62
C PHE A 93 9.54 -6.41 18.85
N PRO A 94 9.91 -6.93 20.04
CA PRO A 94 11.30 -7.26 20.35
C PRO A 94 11.71 -8.62 19.78
N PHE A 95 12.19 -8.65 18.54
CA PHE A 95 12.74 -9.87 17.94
C PHE A 95 14.14 -10.16 18.49
N SER A 96 14.40 -11.42 18.85
CA SER A 96 15.68 -11.84 19.45
C SER A 96 16.71 -12.36 18.44
N THR A 97 16.25 -12.88 17.30
CA THR A 97 17.10 -13.64 16.37
C THR A 97 17.43 -12.85 15.09
N ARG A 98 16.42 -12.18 14.52
CA ARG A 98 16.53 -11.43 13.26
C ARG A 98 15.63 -10.22 13.35
N ASP A 99 16.12 -9.07 12.87
CA ASP A 99 15.28 -7.89 12.68
C ASP A 99 14.55 -7.99 11.33
N PRO A 100 13.22 -8.14 11.31
CA PRO A 100 12.48 -8.32 10.07
C PRO A 100 12.35 -7.02 9.25
N LEU A 101 12.70 -5.86 9.82
CA LEU A 101 12.59 -4.54 9.20
C LEU A 101 13.78 -4.23 8.28
N ILE A 102 14.86 -5.01 8.39
CA ILE A 102 16.02 -4.97 7.50
C ILE A 102 15.62 -5.45 6.10
N LEU A 103 16.10 -4.74 5.07
CA LEU A 103 15.99 -5.10 3.67
C LEU A 103 17.20 -5.93 3.25
N GLU A 104 17.03 -7.25 3.16
CA GLU A 104 18.10 -8.16 2.72
C GLU A 104 18.37 -8.08 1.22
N GLN A 105 17.38 -7.66 0.44
CA GLN A 105 17.47 -7.51 -1.00
C GLN A 105 16.83 -6.19 -1.41
N LEU A 106 17.44 -5.52 -2.38
CA LEU A 106 16.87 -4.31 -2.97
C LEU A 106 15.57 -4.68 -3.70
N PRO A 107 14.41 -4.12 -3.31
CA PRO A 107 13.16 -4.36 -4.01
C PRO A 107 13.19 -3.69 -5.39
N HIS A 108 12.41 -4.24 -6.33
CA HIS A 108 12.19 -3.57 -7.62
C HIS A 108 11.27 -2.37 -7.46
N VAL A 109 10.34 -2.45 -6.49
CA VAL A 109 9.37 -1.41 -6.19
C VAL A 109 9.23 -1.27 -4.67
N TYR A 110 9.42 -0.05 -4.17
CA TYR A 110 9.15 0.31 -2.79
C TYR A 110 8.12 1.45 -2.74
N PHE A 111 6.97 1.20 -2.11
CA PHE A 111 5.92 2.20 -1.99
C PHE A 111 5.58 2.54 -0.55
N CYS A 112 5.14 3.77 -0.32
CA CYS A 112 4.75 4.25 0.99
C CYS A 112 3.35 4.88 0.96
N GLY A 113 2.44 4.34 1.79
CA GLY A 113 1.05 4.79 1.88
C GLY A 113 0.83 6.05 2.72
N ASN A 114 -0.38 6.60 2.63
CA ASN A 114 -0.89 7.68 3.49
C ASN A 114 -0.07 8.98 3.50
N GLN A 115 0.58 9.29 2.37
CA GLN A 115 1.38 10.50 2.20
C GLN A 115 0.50 11.70 1.78
N GLN A 116 1.06 12.92 1.83
CA GLN A 116 0.29 14.14 1.49
C GLN A 116 0.03 14.28 -0.01
N LYS A 117 0.98 13.84 -0.84
CA LYS A 117 0.92 13.92 -2.30
C LYS A 117 1.56 12.69 -2.93
N PHE A 118 1.18 12.44 -4.18
CA PHE A 118 1.83 11.46 -5.02
C PHE A 118 3.16 11.99 -5.56
N GLU A 119 4.22 11.22 -5.36
CA GLU A 119 5.56 11.48 -5.89
C GLU A 119 6.19 10.15 -6.30
N GLN A 120 7.07 10.16 -7.30
CA GLN A 120 7.80 8.98 -7.75
C GLN A 120 9.24 9.33 -8.11
N LYS A 121 10.15 8.37 -7.96
CA LYS A 121 11.54 8.46 -8.41
C LYS A 121 12.03 7.06 -8.76
N LEU A 122 12.67 6.90 -9.92
CA LEU A 122 13.42 5.70 -10.25
C LEU A 122 14.86 5.91 -9.82
N ILE A 123 15.34 5.07 -8.91
CA ILE A 123 16.73 5.07 -8.44
C ILE A 123 17.49 4.00 -9.24
N GLU A 124 18.60 4.38 -9.84
CA GLU A 124 19.52 3.48 -10.54
C GLU A 124 20.84 3.42 -9.77
N TYR A 125 21.35 2.21 -9.57
CA TYR A 125 22.60 1.93 -8.87
C TYR A 125 23.70 1.55 -9.88
N ASP A 126 24.96 1.71 -9.48
CA ASP A 126 26.13 1.46 -10.35
C ASP A 126 26.22 0.02 -10.86
N ASP A 127 25.65 -0.94 -10.14
CA ASP A 127 25.58 -2.36 -10.53
C ASP A 127 24.46 -2.67 -11.53
N GLY A 128 23.78 -1.64 -12.05
CA GLY A 128 22.68 -1.74 -12.99
C GLY A 128 21.35 -2.14 -12.33
N LYS A 129 21.29 -2.32 -11.01
CA LYS A 129 20.03 -2.53 -10.30
C LYS A 129 19.25 -1.22 -10.26
N ARG A 130 17.92 -1.36 -10.22
CA ARG A 130 17.00 -0.23 -10.17
C ARG A 130 15.88 -0.48 -9.18
N CYS A 131 15.48 0.56 -8.46
CA CYS A 131 14.36 0.53 -7.54
C CYS A 131 13.44 1.71 -7.83
N LEU A 132 12.18 1.43 -8.17
CA LEU A 132 11.15 2.45 -8.26
C LEU A 132 10.62 2.75 -6.85
N ILE A 133 10.78 3.99 -6.39
CA ILE A 133 10.12 4.48 -5.18
C ILE A 133 8.93 5.38 -5.53
N PHE A 134 7.82 5.23 -4.81
CA PHE A 134 6.71 6.17 -4.93
C PHE A 134 5.85 6.27 -3.66
N THR A 135 5.24 7.43 -3.48
CA THR A 135 4.30 7.71 -2.40
C THR A 135 2.87 7.58 -2.89
N ILE A 136 1.99 7.04 -2.04
CA ILE A 136 0.57 6.94 -2.31
C ILE A 136 -0.14 7.97 -1.42
N PRO A 137 -0.85 8.95 -2.01
CA PRO A 137 -1.52 9.98 -1.25
C PRO A 137 -2.70 9.42 -0.45
N ARG A 138 -3.12 10.15 0.58
CA ARG A 138 -4.33 9.81 1.34
C ARG A 138 -5.57 9.98 0.47
N PHE A 139 -6.16 8.85 0.08
CA PHE A 139 -7.35 8.85 -0.78
C PHE A 139 -8.50 9.69 -0.22
N CYS A 140 -8.72 9.71 1.10
CA CYS A 140 -9.78 10.52 1.71
C CYS A 140 -9.58 12.03 1.57
N GLU A 141 -8.35 12.49 1.32
CA GLU A 141 -8.02 13.91 1.13
C GLU A 141 -7.92 14.25 -0.36
N THR A 142 -7.22 13.44 -1.15
CA THR A 142 -6.91 13.76 -2.56
C THR A 142 -7.85 13.10 -3.56
N SER A 143 -8.54 12.01 -3.18
CA SER A 143 -9.29 11.15 -4.11
C SER A 143 -8.43 10.63 -5.28
N GLU A 144 -7.14 10.40 -5.04
CA GLU A 144 -6.18 9.97 -6.07
C GLU A 144 -5.78 8.50 -5.89
N VAL A 145 -5.55 7.82 -7.02
CA VAL A 145 -5.06 6.43 -7.07
C VAL A 145 -3.81 6.36 -7.94
N ALA A 146 -2.82 5.62 -7.45
CA ALA A 146 -1.62 5.30 -8.20
C ALA A 146 -1.80 4.02 -9.02
N LEU A 147 -1.52 4.10 -10.32
CA LEU A 147 -1.47 2.96 -11.23
C LEU A 147 -0.03 2.71 -11.63
N LEU A 148 0.41 1.47 -11.48
CA LEU A 148 1.75 1.02 -11.87
C LEU A 148 1.66 0.07 -13.05
N ASN A 149 2.37 0.39 -14.13
CA ASN A 149 2.61 -0.57 -15.20
C ASN A 149 3.77 -1.50 -14.79
N LEU A 150 3.47 -2.78 -14.57
CA LEU A 150 4.45 -3.79 -14.17
C LEU A 150 5.51 -4.09 -15.24
N ARG A 151 5.22 -3.85 -16.52
CA ARG A 151 6.22 -4.00 -17.58
C ARG A 151 7.16 -2.82 -17.55
N THR A 152 6.65 -1.58 -17.64
CA THR A 152 7.51 -0.41 -17.85
C THR A 152 8.00 0.25 -16.58
N LEU A 153 7.54 -0.18 -15.39
CA LEU A 153 7.72 0.51 -14.11
C LEU A 153 7.30 2.00 -14.13
N LYS A 154 6.40 2.38 -15.05
CA LYS A 154 5.86 3.74 -15.09
C LYS A 154 4.64 3.81 -14.20
N THR A 155 4.57 4.86 -13.39
CA THR A 155 3.39 5.12 -12.57
C THR A 155 2.65 6.36 -13.05
N LYS A 156 1.33 6.31 -12.95
CA LYS A 156 0.44 7.45 -13.15
C LYS A 156 -0.43 7.60 -11.91
N CYS A 157 -0.50 8.80 -11.36
CA CYS A 157 -1.52 9.16 -10.40
C CYS A 157 -2.73 9.69 -11.16
N LYS A 158 -3.91 9.16 -10.84
CA LYS A 158 -5.16 9.59 -11.46
C LYS A 158 -6.11 10.02 -10.35
N THR A 159 -6.65 11.22 -10.49
CA THR A 159 -7.75 11.70 -9.66
C THR A 159 -9.01 10.94 -10.06
N SER A 160 -9.79 10.55 -9.06
CA SER A 160 -11.03 9.84 -9.26
C SER A 160 -12.13 10.86 -9.62
N ASP A 161 -12.78 10.73 -10.78
CA ASP A 161 -13.64 11.77 -11.37
C ASP A 161 -15.08 11.90 -10.80
N GLY A 162 -15.35 11.52 -9.55
CA GLY A 162 -16.67 11.68 -8.94
C GLY A 162 -17.69 10.56 -9.25
N GLY A 163 -18.41 10.08 -8.23
CA GLY A 163 -19.50 9.09 -8.34
C GLY A 163 -19.84 8.43 -6.99
N VAL A 164 -21.12 8.32 -6.62
CA VAL A 164 -21.59 7.91 -5.27
C VAL A 164 -21.40 6.41 -5.02
N VAL A 165 -20.81 6.02 -3.87
CA VAL A 165 -20.70 4.62 -3.41
C VAL A 165 -21.47 4.43 -2.11
N ASN A 166 -22.57 3.67 -2.16
CA ASN A 166 -23.31 3.30 -0.96
C ASN A 166 -22.60 2.14 -0.25
N VAL A 167 -22.03 2.41 0.92
CA VAL A 167 -21.41 1.37 1.76
C VAL A 167 -22.43 0.93 2.80
N ARG A 168 -22.97 -0.29 2.62
CA ARG A 168 -23.85 -0.89 3.63
C ARG A 168 -22.99 -1.46 4.75
N VAL A 169 -22.94 -0.73 5.87
CA VAL A 169 -22.14 -1.10 7.04
C VAL A 169 -23.02 -1.94 7.95
N SER A 170 -23.24 -3.22 7.61
CA SER A 170 -24.18 -4.02 8.38
C SER A 170 -23.71 -4.30 9.80
N HIS A 171 -22.40 -4.35 10.12
CA HIS A 171 -21.94 -4.80 11.45
C HIS A 171 -20.68 -4.12 12.02
N ILE A 172 -20.28 -2.93 11.57
CA ILE A 172 -19.16 -2.24 12.22
C ILE A 172 -19.68 -1.65 13.54
N ILE A 173 -19.30 -2.32 14.64
CA ILE A 173 -19.44 -1.90 16.03
C ILE A 173 -19.23 -0.38 16.12
N LYS A 174 -20.10 0.33 16.85
CA LYS A 174 -20.03 1.78 17.15
C LYS A 174 -18.66 2.15 17.74
N SER A 175 -17.66 2.26 16.87
CA SER A 175 -16.26 2.46 17.19
C SER A 175 -15.92 3.91 16.92
N SER A 176 -15.04 4.48 17.75
CA SER A 176 -14.47 5.81 17.51
C SER A 176 -13.79 5.92 16.14
N VAL A 177 -13.33 4.79 15.58
CA VAL A 177 -12.79 4.69 14.21
C VAL A 177 -13.86 5.01 13.16
N LEU A 178 -15.08 4.48 13.31
CA LEU A 178 -16.19 4.75 12.38
C LEU A 178 -16.58 6.24 12.41
N SER A 179 -16.62 6.85 13.60
CA SER A 179 -16.90 8.30 13.73
C SER A 179 -15.82 9.18 13.08
N ARG A 180 -14.54 8.78 13.18
CA ARG A 180 -13.42 9.47 12.55
C ARG A 180 -13.45 9.28 11.03
N MET A 181 -13.69 8.05 10.55
CA MET A 181 -13.89 7.75 9.12
C MET A 181 -15.04 8.55 8.53
N ALA A 182 -16.21 8.57 9.18
CA ALA A 182 -17.38 9.30 8.71
C ALA A 182 -17.10 10.81 8.61
N LYS A 183 -16.40 11.37 9.61
CA LYS A 183 -15.98 12.78 9.61
C LYS A 183 -14.97 13.08 8.49
N CYS A 184 -13.98 12.21 8.28
CA CYS A 184 -13.00 12.36 7.20
C CYS A 184 -13.64 12.24 5.81
N LEU A 185 -14.63 11.36 5.64
CA LEU A 185 -15.26 11.08 4.35
C LEU A 185 -16.51 11.93 4.05
N LYS A 186 -16.88 12.89 4.92
CA LYS A 186 -18.14 13.67 4.83
C LYS A 186 -19.37 12.77 4.63
N ALA A 187 -19.39 11.61 5.28
CA ALA A 187 -20.45 10.61 5.13
C ALA A 187 -21.71 10.99 5.92
N VAL A 188 -22.89 10.62 5.42
CA VAL A 188 -24.18 10.79 6.09
C VAL A 188 -24.64 9.43 6.60
N MET A 189 -24.94 9.35 7.91
CA MET A 189 -25.53 8.15 8.51
C MET A 189 -27.05 8.18 8.41
N ARG A 190 -27.67 7.13 7.87
CA ARG A 190 -29.13 6.89 7.93
C ARG A 190 -29.38 5.47 8.43
N GLY A 191 -29.72 5.33 9.71
CA GLY A 191 -29.87 4.00 10.33
C GLY A 191 -28.55 3.23 10.41
N GLU A 192 -28.54 1.98 9.95
CA GLU A 192 -27.33 1.12 9.82
C GLU A 192 -26.59 1.31 8.47
N GLU A 193 -27.05 2.23 7.61
CA GLU A 193 -26.40 2.53 6.34
C GLU A 193 -25.53 3.80 6.45
N LEU A 194 -24.23 3.63 6.15
CA LEU A 194 -23.29 4.72 5.97
C LEU A 194 -23.30 5.11 4.49
N THR A 195 -24.08 6.13 4.15
CA THR A 195 -24.02 6.73 2.82
C THR A 195 -22.78 7.60 2.76
N VAL A 196 -21.69 7.02 2.29
CA VAL A 196 -20.49 7.79 1.98
C VAL A 196 -20.67 8.37 0.57
N ASN A 197 -20.80 9.68 0.45
CA ASN A 197 -20.57 10.35 -0.82
C ASN A 197 -19.06 10.33 -1.12
N VAL A 198 -18.53 9.14 -1.40
CA VAL A 198 -17.22 9.01 -2.02
C VAL A 198 -17.37 9.59 -3.43
N LYS A 199 -16.40 10.37 -3.89
CA LYS A 199 -16.35 10.84 -5.27
C LYS A 199 -15.77 9.76 -6.19
N THR A 200 -16.23 8.50 -6.24
CA THR A 200 -16.05 7.63 -7.44
C THR A 200 -16.66 6.22 -7.42
N ASN A 201 -17.08 5.77 -8.61
CA ASN A 201 -16.94 4.38 -9.05
C ASN A 201 -15.56 4.20 -9.72
N ILE A 202 -14.54 3.88 -8.92
CA ILE A 202 -13.15 3.79 -9.38
C ILE A 202 -12.95 2.62 -10.38
N PHE A 203 -13.77 1.58 -10.26
CA PHE A 203 -13.62 0.35 -11.02
C PHE A 203 -14.00 0.50 -12.50
N SER A 204 -14.93 1.41 -12.85
CA SER A 204 -15.29 1.64 -14.25
C SER A 204 -14.21 2.35 -15.05
N LYS A 205 -13.36 3.17 -14.41
CA LYS A 205 -12.28 3.93 -15.07
C LYS A 205 -10.93 3.23 -15.08
N VAL A 206 -10.70 2.24 -14.21
CA VAL A 206 -9.44 1.47 -14.20
C VAL A 206 -9.16 0.82 -15.55
N VAL A 207 -10.18 0.33 -16.25
CA VAL A 207 -10.02 -0.27 -17.59
C VAL A 207 -9.55 0.76 -18.63
N GLU A 208 -10.12 1.96 -18.60
CA GLU A 208 -9.72 3.09 -19.45
C GLU A 208 -8.26 3.51 -19.17
N TRP A 209 -7.91 3.64 -17.88
CA TRP A 209 -6.56 4.03 -17.48
C TRP A 209 -5.49 2.96 -17.79
N MET A 210 -5.85 1.67 -17.75
CA MET A 210 -4.95 0.59 -18.15
C MET A 210 -4.57 0.67 -19.64
N GLY A 211 -5.49 1.12 -20.50
CA GLY A 211 -5.23 1.34 -21.93
C GLY A 211 -4.15 2.39 -22.18
N GLU A 212 -4.14 3.48 -21.40
CA GLU A 212 -3.14 4.55 -21.56
C GLU A 212 -1.73 4.18 -21.09
N LEU A 213 -1.60 3.16 -20.24
CA LEU A 213 -0.31 2.66 -19.77
C LEU A 213 0.31 1.65 -20.75
N TYR A 214 -0.46 1.17 -21.73
CA TYR A 214 -0.09 0.08 -22.63
C TYR A 214 0.68 0.57 -23.88
N LYS A 215 1.88 1.14 -23.68
CA LYS A 215 2.91 1.14 -24.73
C LYS A 215 4.06 0.24 -24.24
N PRO A 216 4.23 -0.98 -24.79
CA PRO A 216 5.28 -1.89 -24.35
C PRO A 216 6.66 -1.26 -24.57
N ASP A 217 7.54 -1.33 -23.56
CA ASP A 217 8.96 -1.01 -23.73
C ASP A 217 9.63 -2.19 -24.46
N SER A 218 10.30 -1.91 -25.58
CA SER A 218 10.94 -2.91 -26.44
C SER A 218 12.08 -3.68 -25.78
N ARG A 219 12.53 -3.24 -24.60
CA ARG A 219 13.70 -3.81 -23.89
C ARG A 219 13.37 -4.90 -22.88
N ILE A 220 12.09 -5.25 -22.70
CA ILE A 220 11.66 -6.22 -21.69
C ILE A 220 11.14 -7.47 -22.39
N LYS A 221 11.90 -8.57 -22.28
CA LYS A 221 11.48 -9.89 -22.77
C LYS A 221 10.23 -10.31 -21.99
N THR A 222 9.11 -10.44 -22.69
CA THR A 222 7.85 -10.94 -22.16
C THR A 222 7.96 -12.43 -21.87
N ASN A 223 7.82 -12.84 -20.60
CA ASN A 223 7.60 -14.25 -20.25
C ASN A 223 6.27 -14.74 -20.85
N GLU A 224 6.21 -16.00 -21.29
CA GLU A 224 5.04 -16.63 -21.96
C GLU A 224 3.72 -16.47 -21.19
N SER A 225 3.77 -16.31 -19.85
CA SER A 225 2.59 -16.03 -19.03
C SER A 225 1.87 -14.72 -19.39
N THR A 226 2.54 -13.78 -20.05
CA THR A 226 1.95 -12.51 -20.51
C THR A 226 1.20 -12.61 -21.83
N GLN A 227 1.44 -13.65 -22.64
CA GLN A 227 0.74 -13.82 -23.93
C GLN A 227 -0.68 -14.35 -23.73
N ASN A 228 -0.96 -15.06 -22.64
CA ASN A 228 -2.25 -15.72 -22.43
C ASN A 228 -3.34 -14.86 -21.77
N GLY A 229 -3.13 -13.55 -21.62
CA GLY A 229 -4.15 -12.63 -21.07
C GLY A 229 -4.62 -12.94 -19.64
N LYS A 230 -3.98 -13.87 -18.94
CA LYS A 230 -4.32 -14.19 -17.54
C LYS A 230 -3.83 -13.06 -16.63
N PRO A 231 -4.65 -12.57 -15.69
CA PRO A 231 -4.21 -11.59 -14.71
C PRO A 231 -3.05 -12.15 -13.90
N TYR A 232 -2.06 -11.32 -13.58
CA TYR A 232 -0.97 -11.75 -12.70
C TYR A 232 -1.53 -12.13 -11.33
N THR A 233 -1.26 -13.36 -10.91
CA THR A 233 -1.51 -13.80 -9.54
C THR A 233 -0.28 -13.53 -8.69
N PHE A 234 -0.49 -13.05 -7.47
CA PHE A 234 0.57 -12.96 -6.46
C PHE A 234 1.15 -14.36 -6.25
N THR A 235 2.43 -14.53 -6.59
CA THR A 235 3.05 -15.86 -6.76
C THR A 235 3.95 -16.24 -5.59
N LYS A 236 4.23 -15.31 -4.66
CA LYS A 236 4.98 -15.58 -3.44
C LYS A 236 4.55 -14.61 -2.34
N PHE A 237 3.91 -15.15 -1.30
CA PHE A 237 3.56 -14.45 -0.07
C PHE A 237 4.62 -14.76 0.98
N GLU A 238 5.70 -14.00 1.00
CA GLU A 238 6.57 -14.02 2.17
C GLU A 238 5.98 -13.06 3.21
N THR A 239 5.08 -13.59 4.04
CA THR A 239 4.74 -12.99 5.34
C THR A 239 5.91 -13.15 6.32
N ASP A 240 7.14 -12.93 5.84
CA ASP A 240 8.40 -13.27 6.51
C ASP A 240 8.77 -12.29 7.61
N PHE A 241 7.94 -11.27 7.87
CA PHE A 241 8.20 -10.35 8.98
C PHE A 241 8.07 -11.02 10.37
N PHE A 242 7.38 -12.16 10.46
CA PHE A 242 7.18 -12.89 11.72
C PHE A 242 7.66 -14.34 11.68
N LYS A 243 8.27 -14.79 10.57
CA LYS A 243 8.89 -16.12 10.54
C LYS A 243 10.24 -16.01 11.27
N VAL A 244 10.27 -16.56 12.48
CA VAL A 244 11.47 -16.77 13.30
C VAL A 244 12.28 -17.91 12.73
#